data_AF-A0A3C1NMS0-F1
#
_entry.id   AF-A0A3C1NMS0-F1
#
_cell.length_a   1.000
_cell.length_b   1.000
_cell.length_c   1.000
_cell.angle_alpha   90.00
_cell.angle_beta   90.00
_cell.angle_gamma   90.00
#
_symmetry.space_group_name_H-M   'P 1'
#
loop_
_entity.id
_entity.type
_entity.pdbx_description
1 polymer ?
#
loop_
_entity_poly.entity_id
_entity_poly.type
_entity_poly.pdbx_seq_one_letter_code
_entity_poly.pdbx_strand_id
1 'polypeptide(L)'
;MKAEDSKLQTKASFSLDGNNLKGPVTVTLTGNQRTGFHQRYHDLPSTEKEDFLSEYLEFGSSDIQVKQVKTSDLNDRDKTVELKGQVQVGNSVHEINKDYYVSIDFFPKSLERFIPDEKRIEGYDLGESILFDDEISLTIGPNQSFSDLPEPVNINQEGYSFKGEYTVNGNVLSLRKTLHIKNPMIRKSDFANWKQFIHSLRDFNQNLIRVVNK
;
A
#
# COMPACT_ATOMS: atom_id res chain seq x y z
N MET A 1 -14.92 16.62 -9.98
CA MET A 1 -13.56 16.04 -10.01
C MET A 1 -13.71 14.60 -10.43
N LYS A 2 -12.93 14.12 -11.40
CA LYS A 2 -13.06 12.73 -11.87
C LYS A 2 -12.35 11.79 -10.89
N ALA A 3 -12.74 10.52 -10.83
CA ALA A 3 -12.05 9.47 -10.06
C ALA A 3 -10.53 9.47 -10.28
N GLU A 4 -10.14 9.80 -11.52
CA GLU A 4 -8.77 9.87 -12.03
C GLU A 4 -7.89 10.90 -11.29
N ASP A 5 -8.49 11.88 -10.61
CA ASP A 5 -7.77 12.93 -9.89
C ASP A 5 -7.52 12.58 -8.40
N SER A 6 -8.26 11.63 -7.83
CA SER A 6 -8.10 11.21 -6.41
C SER A 6 -7.16 10.02 -6.33
N LYS A 7 -5.90 10.29 -5.97
CA LYS A 7 -4.86 9.27 -5.91
C LYS A 7 -4.06 9.35 -4.61
N LEU A 8 -3.78 8.16 -4.06
CA LEU A 8 -2.73 7.91 -3.07
C LEU A 8 -1.63 7.10 -3.76
N GLN A 9 -0.44 7.68 -3.87
CA GLN A 9 0.71 6.99 -4.42
C GLN A 9 1.74 6.72 -3.32
N THR A 10 2.27 5.51 -3.28
CA THR A 10 3.35 5.09 -2.39
C THR A 10 4.58 4.75 -3.20
N LYS A 11 5.72 5.32 -2.84
CA LYS A 11 7.03 4.92 -3.37
C LYS A 11 7.95 4.55 -2.24
N ALA A 12 8.57 3.37 -2.32
CA ALA A 12 9.49 2.90 -1.30
C ALA A 12 10.73 2.23 -1.89
N SER A 13 11.86 2.43 -1.24
CA SER A 13 13.13 1.81 -1.64
C SER A 13 13.79 1.17 -0.42
N PHE A 14 13.49 -0.10 -0.21
CA PHE A 14 13.99 -0.86 0.93
C PHE A 14 15.28 -1.59 0.62
N SER A 15 16.07 -1.80 1.67
CA SER A 15 17.16 -2.77 1.75
C SER A 15 16.94 -3.69 2.94
N LEU A 16 17.42 -4.93 2.81
CA LEU A 16 17.42 -5.89 3.92
C LEU A 16 18.50 -5.51 4.96
N ASP A 17 18.11 -5.43 6.23
CA ASP A 17 18.99 -5.17 7.36
C ASP A 17 18.68 -6.18 8.48
N GLY A 18 19.36 -7.33 8.41
CA GLY A 18 19.05 -8.51 9.22
C GLY A 18 17.60 -8.96 8.98
N ASN A 19 16.80 -8.98 10.04
CA ASN A 19 15.38 -9.37 10.00
C ASN A 19 14.43 -8.18 9.79
N ASN A 20 14.92 -7.06 9.27
CA ASN A 20 14.11 -5.87 9.00
C ASN A 20 14.30 -5.39 7.57
N LEU A 21 13.34 -4.61 7.10
CA LEU A 21 13.49 -3.78 5.92
C LEU A 21 13.71 -2.33 6.35
N LYS A 22 14.60 -1.62 5.66
CA LYS A 22 14.87 -0.20 5.92
C LYS A 22 14.96 0.60 4.65
N GLY A 23 14.43 1.81 4.64
CA GLY A 23 14.60 2.71 3.52
C GLY A 23 13.67 3.91 3.51
N PRO A 24 13.87 4.83 2.55
CA PRO A 24 12.97 5.94 2.35
C PRO A 24 11.60 5.48 1.82
N VAL A 25 10.56 6.14 2.31
CA VAL A 25 9.19 6.06 1.81
C VAL A 25 8.71 7.46 1.46
N THR A 26 7.97 7.57 0.36
CA THR A 26 7.22 8.76 -0.05
C THR A 26 5.77 8.39 -0.27
N VAL A 27 4.85 9.13 0.35
CA VAL A 27 3.41 9.08 0.07
C VAL A 27 2.99 10.39 -0.58
N THR A 28 2.20 10.31 -1.65
CA THR A 28 1.74 11.46 -2.42
C THR A 28 0.22 11.42 -2.56
N LEU A 29 -0.45 12.48 -2.10
CA LEU A 29 -1.91 12.59 -2.10
C LEU A 29 -2.36 13.69 -3.06
N THR A 30 -3.32 13.37 -3.91
CA THR A 30 -3.93 14.27 -4.89
C THR A 30 -5.46 14.20 -4.82
N GLY A 31 -6.15 15.18 -5.40
CA GLY A 31 -7.61 15.19 -5.46
C GLY A 31 -8.28 15.11 -4.09
N ASN A 32 -9.22 14.18 -3.92
CA ASN A 32 -10.02 14.08 -2.69
C ASN A 32 -9.19 13.54 -1.52
N GLN A 33 -8.22 12.67 -1.78
CA GLN A 33 -7.25 12.23 -0.76
C GLN A 33 -6.49 13.41 -0.17
N ARG A 34 -6.04 14.34 -1.01
CA ARG A 34 -5.41 15.59 -0.56
C ARG A 34 -6.39 16.45 0.25
N THR A 35 -7.60 16.64 -0.26
CA THR A 35 -8.62 17.47 0.40
C THR A 35 -8.97 16.92 1.79
N GLY A 36 -9.22 15.62 1.89
CA GLY A 36 -9.51 14.93 3.14
C GLY A 36 -8.34 14.99 4.12
N PHE A 37 -7.11 14.81 3.63
CA PHE A 37 -5.90 15.01 4.43
C PHE A 37 -5.86 16.42 5.03
N HIS A 38 -6.01 17.48 4.22
CA HIS A 38 -5.91 18.84 4.73
C HIS A 38 -7.02 19.17 5.72
N GLN A 39 -8.25 18.71 5.48
CA GLN A 39 -9.35 18.93 6.41
C GLN A 39 -8.99 18.34 7.78
N ARG A 40 -8.63 17.06 7.82
CA ARG A 40 -8.26 16.40 9.07
C ARG A 40 -7.02 17.02 9.72
N TYR A 41 -5.96 17.27 8.96
CA TYR A 41 -4.71 17.85 9.47
C TYR A 41 -4.90 19.21 10.14
N HIS A 42 -5.78 20.06 9.60
CA HIS A 42 -6.01 21.40 10.14
C HIS A 42 -6.95 21.40 11.34
N ASP A 43 -7.86 20.43 11.41
CA ASP A 43 -8.77 20.25 12.55
C ASP A 43 -8.07 19.62 13.77
N LEU A 44 -6.93 18.95 13.57
CA LEU A 44 -6.16 18.31 14.63
C LEU A 44 -5.44 19.30 15.56
N PRO A 45 -5.38 19.03 16.88
CA PRO A 45 -4.48 19.72 17.80
C PRO A 45 -3.02 19.60 17.36
N SER A 46 -2.20 20.63 17.61
CA SER A 46 -0.78 20.63 17.23
C SER A 46 0.01 19.43 17.77
N THR A 47 -0.39 18.89 18.92
CA THR A 47 0.25 17.73 19.57
C THR A 47 -0.02 16.40 18.84
N GLU A 48 -1.07 16.31 18.03
CA GLU A 48 -1.47 15.08 17.32
C GLU A 48 -1.03 15.08 15.85
N LYS A 49 -0.53 16.21 15.35
CA LYS A 49 -0.18 16.37 13.94
C LYS A 49 0.98 15.47 13.53
N GLU A 50 2.01 15.36 14.35
CA GLU A 50 3.18 14.51 14.03
C GLU A 50 2.81 13.03 13.93
N ASP A 51 2.00 12.55 14.88
CA ASP A 51 1.49 11.18 14.87
C ASP A 51 0.62 10.94 13.62
N PHE A 52 -0.30 11.86 13.30
CA PHE A 52 -1.12 11.77 12.09
C PHE A 52 -0.30 11.72 10.79
N LEU A 53 0.79 12.47 10.70
CA LEU A 53 1.68 12.40 9.53
C LEU A 53 2.39 11.04 9.45
N SER A 54 2.77 10.48 10.60
CA SER A 54 3.43 9.19 10.71
C SER A 54 2.51 8.03 10.30
N GLU A 55 1.22 8.09 10.64
CA GLU A 55 0.22 7.07 10.26
C GLU A 55 0.20 6.76 8.74
N TYR A 56 0.42 7.77 7.88
CA TYR A 56 0.48 7.57 6.42
C TYR A 56 1.72 6.79 5.97
N LEU A 57 2.81 6.85 6.74
CA LEU A 57 4.08 6.17 6.46
C LEU A 57 4.21 4.83 7.21
N GLU A 58 3.34 4.59 8.20
CA GLU A 58 3.21 3.35 8.96
C GLU A 58 2.30 2.30 8.31
N PHE A 59 1.53 2.70 7.29
CA PHE A 59 0.61 1.82 6.56
C PHE A 59 -0.37 1.05 7.48
N GLY A 60 -0.69 1.61 8.64
CA GLY A 60 -1.56 0.99 9.65
C GLY A 60 -0.95 -0.21 10.37
N SER A 61 0.38 -0.36 10.39
CA SER A 61 1.09 -1.45 11.08
C SER A 61 1.93 -0.94 12.25
N SER A 62 1.76 -1.56 13.42
CA SER A 62 2.60 -1.31 14.61
C SER A 62 4.03 -1.83 14.47
N ASP A 63 4.30 -2.66 13.45
CA ASP A 63 5.64 -3.17 13.16
C ASP A 63 6.49 -2.15 12.39
N ILE A 64 5.92 -1.00 12.03
CA ILE A 64 6.59 0.02 11.22
C ILE A 64 7.00 1.19 12.11
N GLN A 65 8.28 1.53 12.05
CA GLN A 65 8.85 2.69 12.73
C GLN A 65 9.22 3.74 11.69
N VAL A 66 8.73 4.96 11.90
CA VAL A 66 9.00 6.11 11.02
C VAL A 66 9.91 7.10 11.73
N LYS A 67 10.89 7.62 10.99
CA LYS A 67 11.79 8.68 11.45
C LYS A 67 11.95 9.75 10.37
N GLN A 68 12.38 10.94 10.79
CA GLN A 68 12.74 12.02 9.88
C GLN A 68 11.61 12.41 8.92
N VAL A 69 10.38 12.51 9.45
CA VAL A 69 9.20 12.91 8.66
C VAL A 69 9.43 14.30 8.08
N LYS A 70 9.18 14.43 6.78
CA LYS A 70 9.19 15.69 6.03
C LYS A 70 7.94 15.76 5.19
N THR A 71 7.43 16.97 5.01
CA THR A 71 6.24 17.19 4.20
C THR A 71 6.48 18.25 3.15
N SER A 72 5.61 18.29 2.14
CA SER A 72 5.38 19.51 1.35
C SER A 72 4.87 20.65 2.26
N ASP A 73 4.74 21.85 1.69
CA ASP A 73 4.08 22.96 2.40
C ASP A 73 2.59 22.64 2.60
N LEU A 74 2.21 22.32 3.84
CA LEU A 74 0.86 21.89 4.18
C LEU A 74 -0.15 23.05 4.29
N ASN A 75 0.32 24.31 4.22
CA ASN A 75 -0.55 25.48 4.18
C ASN A 75 -1.04 25.80 2.76
N ASP A 76 -0.32 25.32 1.74
CA ASP A 76 -0.70 25.47 0.34
C ASP A 76 -1.63 24.32 -0.10
N ARG A 77 -2.94 24.55 0.07
CA ARG A 77 -3.98 23.53 -0.18
C ARG A 77 -4.17 23.19 -1.66
N ASP A 78 -3.58 23.97 -2.56
CA ASP A 78 -3.68 23.77 -4.01
C ASP A 78 -2.55 22.89 -4.56
N LYS A 79 -1.45 22.75 -3.81
CA LYS A 79 -0.37 21.82 -4.15
C LYS A 79 -0.69 20.39 -3.77
N THR A 80 0.07 19.45 -4.33
CA THR A 80 0.02 18.04 -3.92
C THR A 80 0.59 17.90 -2.51
N VAL A 81 -0.01 17.03 -1.69
CA VAL A 81 0.55 16.68 -0.38
C VAL A 81 1.57 15.58 -0.58
N GLU A 82 2.80 15.82 -0.11
CA GLU A 82 3.87 14.84 -0.12
C GLU A 82 4.32 14.61 1.32
N LEU A 83 4.40 13.34 1.74
CA LEU A 83 4.96 12.91 3.02
C LEU A 83 6.17 12.02 2.73
N LYS A 84 7.29 12.28 3.41
CA LYS A 84 8.54 11.52 3.26
C LYS A 84 9.05 11.11 4.62
N GLY A 85 9.59 9.91 4.73
CA GLY A 85 10.22 9.43 5.96
C GLY A 85 11.23 8.33 5.72
N GLN A 86 12.05 8.08 6.73
CA GLN A 86 12.87 6.87 6.83
C GLN A 86 12.07 5.83 7.61
N VAL A 87 11.84 4.69 6.97
CA VAL A 87 10.98 3.64 7.51
C VAL A 87 11.81 2.41 7.81
N GLN A 88 11.58 1.82 8.99
CA GLN A 88 12.02 0.48 9.34
C GLN A 88 10.80 -0.40 9.54
N VAL A 89 10.74 -1.52 8.82
CA VAL A 89 9.65 -2.50 8.91
C VAL A 89 10.16 -3.73 9.64
N GLY A 90 9.66 -3.96 10.85
CA GLY A 90 9.84 -5.20 11.59
C GLY A 90 8.91 -6.31 11.09
N ASN A 91 9.15 -7.55 11.53
CA ASN A 91 8.29 -8.71 11.27
C ASN A 91 7.93 -8.97 9.79
N SER A 92 8.71 -8.40 8.87
CA SER A 92 8.54 -8.54 7.41
C SER A 92 9.56 -9.49 6.78
N VAL A 93 10.57 -9.89 7.55
CA VAL A 93 11.65 -10.79 7.12
C VAL A 93 11.75 -11.95 8.11
N HIS A 94 11.64 -13.17 7.60
CA HIS A 94 11.80 -14.39 8.37
C HIS A 94 12.95 -15.21 7.81
N GLU A 95 13.96 -15.50 8.64
CA GLU A 95 15.06 -16.38 8.26
C GLU A 95 14.69 -17.84 8.58
N ILE A 96 14.73 -18.71 7.57
CA ILE A 96 14.49 -20.15 7.71
C ILE A 96 15.56 -20.88 6.90
N ASN A 97 16.35 -21.74 7.55
CA ASN A 97 17.40 -22.52 6.91
C ASN A 97 18.39 -21.68 6.06
N LYS A 98 18.72 -20.46 6.53
CA LYS A 98 19.58 -19.46 5.86
C LYS A 98 18.97 -18.74 4.65
N ASP A 99 17.71 -18.99 4.32
CA ASP A 99 16.97 -18.19 3.34
C ASP A 99 16.10 -17.17 4.06
N TYR A 100 15.91 -16.01 3.44
CA TYR A 100 14.97 -15.01 3.93
C TYR A 100 13.65 -15.11 3.18
N TYR A 101 12.54 -15.06 3.91
CA TYR A 101 11.20 -14.94 3.38
C TYR A 101 10.72 -13.53 3.71
N VAL A 102 10.50 -12.73 2.68
CA VAL A 102 10.32 -11.29 2.79
C VAL A 102 8.94 -10.90 2.27
N SER A 103 8.16 -10.19 3.09
CA SER A 103 6.97 -9.45 2.65
C SER A 103 7.33 -7.98 2.45
N ILE A 104 7.03 -7.45 1.27
CA ILE A 104 7.21 -6.02 0.94
C ILE A 104 5.89 -5.33 0.60
N ASP A 105 4.77 -6.00 0.86
CA ASP A 105 3.44 -5.51 0.52
C ASP A 105 2.73 -4.97 1.77
N PHE A 106 2.47 -3.67 1.79
CA PHE A 106 1.82 -2.96 2.90
C PHE A 106 0.39 -2.52 2.57
N PHE A 107 -0.27 -3.24 1.65
CA PHE A 107 -1.59 -2.87 1.17
C PHE A 107 -2.62 -2.68 2.30
N PRO A 108 -3.48 -1.66 2.23
CA PRO A 108 -4.50 -1.42 3.23
C PRO A 108 -5.50 -2.58 3.35
N LYS A 109 -5.52 -3.23 4.51
CA LYS A 109 -6.52 -4.24 4.91
C LYS A 109 -7.93 -3.65 5.09
N SER A 110 -8.08 -2.33 5.00
CA SER A 110 -9.33 -1.62 5.24
C SER A 110 -10.45 -2.05 4.28
N LEU A 111 -10.13 -2.57 3.09
CA LEU A 111 -11.15 -3.07 2.16
C LEU A 111 -11.82 -4.37 2.62
N GLU A 112 -11.17 -5.15 3.49
CA GLU A 112 -11.72 -6.42 3.99
C GLU A 112 -13.00 -6.21 4.82
N ARG A 113 -13.17 -5.02 5.43
CA ARG A 113 -14.41 -4.66 6.16
C ARG A 113 -15.64 -4.57 5.26
N PHE A 114 -15.45 -4.52 3.95
CA PHE A 114 -16.52 -4.47 2.95
C PHE A 114 -16.81 -5.84 2.31
N ILE A 115 -16.31 -6.94 2.87
CA ILE A 115 -16.72 -8.28 2.45
C ILE A 115 -18.14 -8.55 2.99
N PRO A 116 -19.14 -8.77 2.13
CA PRO A 116 -20.51 -9.04 2.58
C PRO A 116 -20.61 -10.40 3.28
N ASP A 117 -21.21 -10.40 4.47
CA ASP A 117 -21.69 -11.61 5.14
C ASP A 117 -23.01 -12.10 4.51
N GLU A 118 -23.51 -13.25 4.98
CA GLU A 118 -24.74 -13.87 4.46
C GLU A 118 -26.01 -13.07 4.78
N LYS A 119 -25.97 -12.20 5.79
CA LYS A 119 -27.11 -11.41 6.25
C LYS A 119 -27.20 -10.05 5.57
N ARG A 120 -26.14 -9.61 4.88
CA ARG A 120 -26.08 -8.32 4.21
C ARG A 120 -27.06 -8.27 3.04
N ILE A 121 -28.04 -7.38 3.15
CA ILE A 121 -29.05 -7.13 2.11
C ILE A 121 -28.84 -5.84 1.34
N GLU A 122 -28.18 -4.84 1.94
CA GLU A 122 -27.88 -3.56 1.30
C GLU A 122 -26.46 -3.50 0.76
N GLY A 123 -26.25 -2.76 -0.33
CA GLY A 123 -24.92 -2.51 -0.90
C GLY A 123 -23.96 -1.80 0.06
N TYR A 124 -22.71 -1.61 -0.38
CA TYR A 124 -21.73 -0.78 0.29
C TYR A 124 -21.46 0.48 -0.52
N ASP A 125 -21.28 1.60 0.18
CA ASP A 125 -20.71 2.81 -0.38
C ASP A 125 -19.30 2.97 0.20
N LEU A 126 -18.30 2.91 -0.67
CA LEU A 126 -16.90 3.12 -0.31
C LEU A 126 -16.55 4.60 -0.12
N GLY A 127 -17.49 5.50 -0.40
CA GLY A 127 -17.40 6.95 -0.19
C GLY A 127 -16.84 7.71 -1.40
N GLU A 128 -15.79 7.19 -2.03
CA GLU A 128 -15.20 7.84 -3.20
C GLU A 128 -14.58 6.86 -4.21
N SER A 129 -14.52 7.30 -5.46
CA SER A 129 -13.64 6.70 -6.44
C SER A 129 -12.18 7.12 -6.17
N ILE A 130 -11.26 6.17 -6.19
CA ILE A 130 -9.87 6.39 -5.78
C ILE A 130 -8.91 5.46 -6.52
N LEU A 131 -7.71 5.97 -6.79
CA LEU A 131 -6.57 5.22 -7.31
C LEU A 131 -5.49 5.06 -6.23
N PHE A 132 -5.10 3.83 -5.94
CA PHE A 132 -3.90 3.50 -5.18
C PHE A 132 -2.82 3.04 -6.15
N ASP A 133 -1.62 3.59 -6.02
CA ASP A 133 -0.50 3.33 -6.91
C ASP A 133 0.78 3.11 -6.08
N ASP A 134 1.23 1.86 -6.01
CA ASP A 134 2.39 1.47 -5.20
C ASP A 134 3.57 1.08 -6.09
N GLU A 135 4.72 1.70 -5.85
CA GLU A 135 6.02 1.32 -6.43
C GLU A 135 7.01 1.05 -5.30
N ILE A 136 7.22 -0.22 -4.99
CA ILE A 136 8.08 -0.65 -3.89
C ILE A 136 9.26 -1.41 -4.47
N SER A 137 10.46 -1.08 -4.03
CA SER A 137 11.68 -1.79 -4.41
C SER A 137 12.37 -2.38 -3.20
N LEU A 138 12.99 -3.54 -3.38
CA LEU A 138 13.82 -4.23 -2.41
C LEU A 138 15.18 -4.52 -3.04
N THR A 139 16.22 -3.96 -2.45
CA THR A 139 17.61 -4.25 -2.81
C THR A 139 18.18 -5.28 -1.84
N ILE A 140 18.76 -6.35 -2.39
CA ILE A 140 19.46 -7.39 -1.64
C ILE A 140 20.98 -7.23 -1.76
N GLY A 141 21.69 -7.86 -0.82
CA GLY A 141 23.14 -7.82 -0.73
C GLY A 141 23.85 -8.64 -1.82
N PRO A 142 25.19 -8.60 -1.86
CA PRO A 142 25.97 -9.43 -2.76
C PRO A 142 25.74 -10.92 -2.45
N ASN A 143 25.92 -11.78 -3.46
CA ASN A 143 25.71 -13.23 -3.36
C ASN A 143 24.30 -13.64 -2.93
N GLN A 144 23.29 -12.81 -3.15
CA GLN A 144 21.89 -13.16 -2.94
C GLN A 144 21.11 -13.19 -4.26
N SER A 145 20.00 -13.91 -4.29
CA SER A 145 19.02 -13.82 -5.39
C SER A 145 17.59 -14.00 -4.92
N PHE A 146 16.66 -13.42 -5.66
CA PHE A 146 15.23 -13.69 -5.51
C PHE A 146 14.85 -15.01 -6.15
N SER A 147 13.89 -15.70 -5.53
CA SER A 147 13.24 -16.93 -5.97
C SER A 147 11.79 -16.92 -5.51
N ASP A 148 10.98 -17.83 -6.05
CA ASP A 148 9.58 -18.01 -5.67
C ASP A 148 8.76 -16.70 -5.78
N LEU A 149 8.87 -16.03 -6.93
CA LEU A 149 8.14 -14.80 -7.19
C LEU A 149 6.64 -15.09 -7.40
N PRO A 150 5.75 -14.27 -6.86
CA PRO A 150 4.32 -14.38 -7.12
C PRO A 150 3.98 -14.13 -8.58
N GLU A 151 3.00 -14.88 -9.09
CA GLU A 151 2.44 -14.64 -10.42
C GLU A 151 1.75 -13.27 -10.49
N PRO A 152 1.84 -12.56 -11.63
CA PRO A 152 1.17 -11.29 -11.80
C PRO A 152 -0.36 -11.46 -11.79
N VAL A 153 -1.06 -10.51 -11.17
CA VAL A 153 -2.52 -10.47 -11.13
C VAL A 153 -3.00 -9.28 -11.96
N ASN A 154 -4.02 -9.51 -12.79
CA ASN A 154 -4.70 -8.46 -13.54
C ASN A 154 -6.21 -8.72 -13.54
N ILE A 155 -6.93 -7.94 -12.75
CA ILE A 155 -8.39 -7.97 -12.63
C ILE A 155 -8.91 -6.64 -13.14
N ASN A 156 -9.78 -6.67 -14.14
CA ASN A 156 -10.41 -5.48 -14.69
C ASN A 156 -11.92 -5.66 -14.75
N GLN A 157 -12.62 -5.12 -13.75
CA GLN A 157 -14.07 -5.04 -13.70
C GLN A 157 -14.51 -3.61 -14.01
N GLU A 158 -15.81 -3.43 -14.27
CA GLU A 158 -16.39 -2.12 -14.57
C GLU A 158 -16.22 -1.14 -13.39
N GLY A 159 -16.53 -1.59 -12.17
CA GLY A 159 -16.48 -0.75 -10.96
C GLY A 159 -15.11 -0.68 -10.29
N TYR A 160 -14.20 -1.60 -10.57
CA TYR A 160 -12.90 -1.66 -9.93
C TYR A 160 -11.88 -2.45 -10.74
N SER A 161 -10.60 -2.21 -10.53
CA SER A 161 -9.52 -2.98 -11.15
C SER A 161 -8.31 -3.09 -10.24
N PHE A 162 -7.58 -4.19 -10.35
CA PHE A 162 -6.32 -4.41 -9.65
C PHE A 162 -5.29 -4.96 -10.63
N LYS A 163 -4.10 -4.38 -10.64
CA LYS A 163 -2.92 -4.95 -11.29
C LYS A 163 -1.81 -5.04 -10.25
N GLY A 164 -1.15 -6.18 -10.16
CA GLY A 164 0.00 -6.41 -9.27
C GLY A 164 1.05 -7.25 -9.97
N GLU A 165 2.32 -6.85 -9.89
CA GLU A 165 3.41 -7.54 -10.57
C GLU A 165 4.74 -7.36 -9.82
N TYR A 166 5.50 -8.44 -9.74
CA TYR A 166 6.89 -8.45 -9.28
C TYR A 166 7.84 -8.59 -10.47
N THR A 167 8.88 -7.77 -10.50
CA THR A 167 9.94 -7.84 -11.52
C THR A 167 11.31 -7.80 -10.86
N VAL A 168 12.27 -8.57 -11.39
CA VAL A 168 13.65 -8.62 -10.87
C VAL A 168 14.60 -8.07 -11.93
N ASN A 169 15.47 -7.15 -11.50
CA ASN A 169 16.59 -6.65 -12.30
C ASN A 169 17.86 -6.69 -11.44
N GLY A 170 18.70 -7.71 -11.67
CA GLY A 170 19.91 -7.92 -10.88
C GLY A 170 19.59 -8.20 -9.40
N ASN A 171 20.09 -7.33 -8.52
CA ASN A 171 19.86 -7.40 -7.07
C ASN A 171 18.68 -6.53 -6.59
N VAL A 172 17.84 -6.04 -7.50
CA VAL A 172 16.66 -5.24 -7.16
C VAL A 172 15.40 -5.97 -7.60
N LEU A 173 14.51 -6.21 -6.65
CA LEU A 173 13.11 -6.60 -6.87
C LEU A 173 12.25 -5.34 -6.88
N SER A 174 11.32 -5.23 -7.82
CA SER A 174 10.31 -4.17 -7.87
C SER A 174 8.91 -4.77 -7.84
N LEU A 175 8.10 -4.34 -6.88
CA LEU A 175 6.67 -4.54 -6.81
C LEU A 175 5.97 -3.30 -7.38
N ARG A 176 5.11 -3.49 -8.37
CA ARG A 176 4.19 -2.45 -8.85
C ARG A 176 2.76 -2.91 -8.65
N LYS A 177 1.94 -2.06 -8.04
CA LYS A 177 0.51 -2.31 -7.88
C LYS A 177 -0.32 -1.10 -8.22
N THR A 178 -1.48 -1.36 -8.79
CA THR A 178 -2.48 -0.35 -9.06
C THR A 178 -3.84 -0.90 -8.69
N LEU A 179 -4.46 -0.37 -7.63
CA LEU A 179 -5.88 -0.58 -7.34
C LEU A 179 -6.65 0.66 -7.76
N HIS A 180 -7.69 0.49 -8.56
CA HIS A 180 -8.60 1.56 -8.91
C HIS A 180 -10.02 1.18 -8.48
N ILE A 181 -10.61 1.93 -7.55
CA ILE A 181 -12.04 1.92 -7.28
C ILE A 181 -12.67 2.97 -8.19
N LYS A 182 -13.26 2.54 -9.29
CA LYS A 182 -13.84 3.43 -10.33
C LYS A 182 -15.24 3.88 -9.92
N ASN A 183 -16.01 2.96 -9.34
CA ASN A 183 -17.34 3.19 -8.78
C ASN A 183 -17.34 2.79 -7.30
N PRO A 184 -17.60 3.73 -6.36
CA PRO A 184 -17.59 3.43 -4.93
C PRO A 184 -18.79 2.61 -4.46
N MET A 185 -19.85 2.47 -5.28
CA MET A 185 -21.04 1.73 -4.91
C MET A 185 -20.92 0.25 -5.30
N ILE A 186 -20.85 -0.63 -4.30
CA ILE A 186 -20.90 -2.08 -4.47
C ILE A 186 -22.35 -2.52 -4.28
N ARG A 187 -23.02 -2.87 -5.37
CA ARG A 187 -24.40 -3.35 -5.31
C ARG A 187 -24.46 -4.78 -4.80
N LYS A 188 -25.60 -5.16 -4.21
CA LYS A 188 -25.87 -6.54 -3.78
C LYS A 188 -25.65 -7.56 -4.91
N SER A 189 -26.05 -7.20 -6.14
CA SER A 189 -25.84 -8.03 -7.33
C SER A 189 -24.37 -8.39 -7.56
N ASP A 190 -23.44 -7.56 -7.09
CA ASP A 190 -22.03 -7.66 -7.38
C ASP A 190 -21.24 -8.28 -6.22
N PHE A 191 -21.92 -8.68 -5.12
CA PHE A 191 -21.29 -9.21 -3.91
C PHE A 191 -20.40 -10.42 -4.14
N ALA A 192 -20.78 -11.32 -5.04
CA ALA A 192 -19.98 -12.49 -5.37
C ALA A 192 -18.64 -12.07 -6.02
N ASN A 193 -18.70 -11.18 -7.02
CA ASN A 193 -17.52 -10.67 -7.72
C ASN A 193 -16.64 -9.83 -6.80
N TRP A 194 -17.24 -9.02 -5.93
CA TRP A 194 -16.53 -8.20 -4.96
C TRP A 194 -15.79 -9.06 -3.92
N LYS A 195 -16.44 -10.09 -3.39
CA LYS A 195 -15.83 -11.02 -2.44
C LYS A 195 -14.63 -11.74 -3.07
N GLN A 196 -14.80 -12.25 -4.29
CA GLN A 196 -13.70 -12.89 -5.02
C GLN A 196 -12.54 -11.91 -5.27
N PHE A 197 -12.86 -10.67 -5.66
CA PHE A 197 -11.85 -9.63 -5.85
C PHE A 197 -11.04 -9.38 -4.59
N ILE A 198 -11.67 -9.12 -3.44
CA ILE A 198 -10.97 -8.89 -2.18
C ILE A 198 -10.13 -10.11 -1.77
N HIS A 199 -10.60 -11.33 -1.99
CA HIS A 199 -9.79 -12.53 -1.77
C HIS A 199 -8.55 -12.57 -2.67
N SER A 200 -8.69 -12.28 -3.97
CA SER A 200 -7.52 -12.22 -4.87
C SER A 200 -6.51 -11.15 -4.47
N LEU A 201 -6.96 -9.98 -3.99
CA LEU A 201 -6.06 -8.96 -3.46
C LEU A 201 -5.33 -9.47 -2.21
N ARG A 202 -6.06 -10.05 -1.26
CA ARG A 202 -5.48 -10.58 -0.02
C ARG A 202 -4.44 -11.66 -0.33
N ASP A 203 -4.77 -12.61 -1.19
CA ASP A 203 -3.89 -13.72 -1.53
C ASP A 203 -2.62 -13.20 -2.24
N PHE A 204 -2.75 -12.18 -3.11
CA PHE A 204 -1.59 -11.53 -3.70
C PHE A 204 -0.70 -10.81 -2.66
N ASN A 205 -1.30 -10.03 -1.76
CA ASN A 205 -0.59 -9.23 -0.76
C ASN A 205 0.05 -10.08 0.36
N GLN A 206 -0.37 -11.33 0.55
CA GLN A 206 0.19 -12.25 1.55
C GLN A 206 1.40 -13.04 1.06
N ASN A 207 1.79 -12.87 -0.20
CA ASN A 207 2.94 -13.59 -0.73
C ASN A 207 4.24 -13.18 -0.04
N LEU A 208 5.11 -14.18 0.16
CA LEU A 208 6.46 -14.00 0.65
C LEU A 208 7.43 -14.26 -0.50
N ILE A 209 8.33 -13.31 -0.76
CA ILE A 209 9.42 -13.52 -1.70
C ILE A 209 10.57 -14.20 -0.98
N ARG A 210 11.09 -15.27 -1.56
CA ARG A 210 12.26 -15.95 -1.02
C ARG A 210 13.55 -15.33 -1.57
N VAL A 211 14.43 -14.92 -0.66
CA VAL A 211 15.80 -14.46 -0.94
C VAL A 211 16.75 -15.56 -0.49
N VAL A 212 17.48 -16.13 -1.45
CA VAL A 212 18.46 -17.20 -1.21
C VAL A 212 19.87 -16.64 -1.16
N ASN A 213 20.69 -17.18 -0.26
CA ASN A 213 22.13 -16.98 -0.27
C ASN A 213 22.76 -17.96 -1.27
N LYS A 214 23.58 -17.45 -2.20
CA LYS A 214 24.32 -18.23 -3.20
C LYS A 214 25.65 -18.74 -2.65
#